data_AF-A0A444FCU0-F1
#
_entry.id   AF-A0A444FCU0-F1
#
_cell.length_a   1.000
_cell.length_b   1.000
_cell.length_c   1.000
_cell.angle_alpha   90.00
_cell.angle_beta   90.00
_cell.angle_gamma   90.00
#
_symmetry.space_group_name_H-M   'P 1'
#
loop_
_entity.id
_entity.type
_entity.pdbx_description
1 polymer ?
#
loop_
_entity_poly.entity_id
_entity_poly.type
_entity_poly.pdbx_seq_one_letter_code
_entity_poly.pdbx_strand_id
1 'polypeptide(L)'
;MVASVTGKVTTKVDVFSFGVVLMELITGLKALDEDRPEESRYLASWFCHMKNDKDKLKSIIDPSLVVPDETFESICVIAELAGHCAAREPHQRPDMGHAVNVLAPLVDKWKPVNDDQEEYLGIDLCQPLLQMVKGWQAADGASDVSSLSLDYSKGSIPARPAGFADSFTSTDGR
;
A
#
# COMPACT_ATOMS: atom_id res chain seq x y z
N MET A 1 -19.36 -21.34 16.47
CA MET A 1 -19.42 -22.61 15.71
C MET A 1 -19.49 -22.26 14.24
N VAL A 2 -18.39 -22.52 13.53
CA VAL A 2 -18.06 -22.04 12.17
C VAL A 2 -19.08 -22.56 11.14
N ALA A 3 -19.45 -21.72 10.17
CA ALA A 3 -20.38 -22.09 9.11
C ALA A 3 -19.86 -23.29 8.30
N SER A 4 -20.65 -24.38 8.29
CA SER A 4 -20.52 -25.59 7.47
C SER A 4 -19.21 -26.38 7.53
N VAL A 5 -19.20 -27.42 8.37
CA VAL A 5 -18.36 -28.62 8.24
C VAL A 5 -18.85 -29.54 7.11
N THR A 6 -19.22 -28.97 5.97
CA THR A 6 -19.48 -29.74 4.75
C THR A 6 -18.58 -29.14 3.69
N GLY A 7 -17.51 -29.86 3.33
CA GLY A 7 -16.46 -29.45 2.38
C GLY A 7 -16.93 -29.27 0.93
N LYS A 8 -18.09 -28.65 0.72
CA LYS A 8 -18.57 -28.23 -0.59
C LYS A 8 -17.87 -26.92 -0.94
N VAL A 9 -16.83 -27.03 -1.75
CA VAL A 9 -16.20 -25.89 -2.41
C VAL A 9 -17.22 -25.26 -3.34
N THR A 10 -17.56 -24.01 -3.08
CA THR A 10 -18.48 -23.22 -3.91
C THR A 10 -17.91 -21.81 -4.04
N THR A 11 -18.30 -21.09 -5.08
CA THR A 11 -17.95 -19.68 -5.26
C THR A 11 -18.36 -18.81 -4.07
N LYS A 12 -19.38 -19.23 -3.30
CA LYS A 12 -19.82 -18.53 -2.08
C LYS A 12 -18.81 -18.62 -0.93
N VAL A 13 -17.92 -19.62 -0.92
CA VAL A 13 -16.82 -19.68 0.05
C VAL A 13 -15.79 -18.59 -0.27
N ASP A 14 -15.49 -18.38 -1.55
CA ASP A 14 -14.59 -17.30 -1.98
C ASP A 14 -15.17 -15.92 -1.64
N VAL A 15 -16.49 -15.73 -1.85
CA VAL A 15 -17.19 -14.50 -1.45
C VAL A 15 -17.08 -14.25 0.06
N PHE A 16 -17.18 -15.30 0.88
CA PHE A 16 -17.03 -15.16 2.33
C PHE A 16 -15.63 -14.70 2.70
N SER A 17 -14.59 -15.37 2.17
CA SER A 17 -13.20 -15.01 2.41
C SER A 17 -12.89 -13.59 1.93
N PHE A 18 -13.47 -13.18 0.79
CA PHE A 18 -13.37 -11.80 0.30
C PHE A 18 -13.97 -10.80 1.30
N GLY A 19 -15.15 -11.10 1.87
CA GLY A 19 -15.75 -10.27 2.91
C GLY A 19 -14.87 -10.14 4.15
N VAL A 20 -14.21 -11.22 4.58
CA VAL A 20 -13.25 -11.18 5.69
C VAL A 20 -12.05 -10.31 5.35
N VAL A 21 -11.48 -10.43 4.15
CA VAL A 21 -10.36 -9.59 3.70
C VAL A 21 -10.74 -8.11 3.71
N LEU A 22 -11.95 -7.75 3.26
CA LEU A 22 -12.42 -6.36 3.36
C LEU A 22 -12.46 -5.86 4.82
N MET A 23 -12.84 -6.71 5.77
CA MET A 23 -12.82 -6.36 7.20
C MET A 23 -11.40 -6.20 7.72
N GLU A 24 -10.47 -7.06 7.32
CA GLU A 24 -9.04 -6.94 7.67
C GLU A 24 -8.47 -5.61 7.14
N LEU A 25 -8.80 -5.24 5.90
CA LEU A 25 -8.35 -3.98 5.29
C LEU A 25 -8.93 -2.74 5.99
N ILE A 26 -10.18 -2.79 6.45
CA ILE A 26 -10.79 -1.66 7.18
C ILE A 26 -10.16 -1.49 8.56
N THR A 27 -9.84 -2.59 9.24
CA THR A 27 -9.51 -2.57 10.68
C THR A 27 -8.01 -2.71 10.97
N GLY A 28 -7.23 -3.21 10.02
CA GLY A 28 -5.83 -3.59 10.24
C GLY A 28 -5.66 -4.83 11.15
N LEU A 29 -6.76 -5.52 11.48
CA LEU A 29 -6.77 -6.66 12.39
C LEU A 29 -6.74 -7.99 11.64
N LYS A 30 -6.10 -9.00 12.23
CA LYS A 30 -6.11 -10.39 11.70
C LYS A 30 -7.50 -11.00 11.80
N ALA A 31 -7.90 -11.78 10.79
CA ALA A 31 -9.17 -12.52 10.75
C ALA A 31 -9.40 -13.44 11.95
N LEU A 32 -8.33 -14.10 12.40
CA LEU A 32 -8.27 -14.91 13.62
C LEU A 32 -7.09 -14.47 14.46
N ASP A 33 -7.35 -14.17 15.72
CA ASP A 33 -6.36 -13.72 16.68
C ASP A 33 -6.62 -14.38 18.04
N GLU A 34 -5.78 -15.34 18.41
CA GLU A 34 -5.98 -16.15 19.62
C GLU A 34 -5.72 -15.35 20.91
N ASP A 35 -4.96 -14.26 20.82
CA ASP A 35 -4.63 -13.39 21.95
C ASP A 35 -5.77 -12.43 22.29
N ARG A 36 -6.78 -12.30 21.41
CA ARG A 36 -7.97 -11.46 21.65
C ARG A 36 -9.03 -12.19 22.51
N PRO A 37 -9.86 -11.42 23.24
CA PRO A 37 -11.04 -11.94 23.93
C PRO A 37 -11.92 -12.80 23.00
N GLU A 38 -12.65 -13.76 23.57
CA GLU A 38 -13.47 -14.70 22.80
C GLU A 38 -14.47 -14.00 21.86
N GLU A 39 -14.98 -12.84 22.28
CA GLU A 39 -15.93 -12.02 21.54
C GLU A 39 -15.34 -11.34 20.30
N SER A 40 -14.01 -11.11 20.27
CA SER A 40 -13.29 -10.45 19.16
C SER A 40 -12.23 -11.34 18.50
N ARG A 41 -12.08 -12.58 18.95
CA ARG A 41 -11.18 -13.59 18.37
C ARG A 41 -11.42 -13.81 16.88
N TYR A 42 -12.69 -13.92 16.49
CA TYR A 42 -13.11 -14.06 15.09
C TYR A 42 -13.58 -12.72 14.55
N LEU A 43 -12.78 -12.12 13.67
CA LEU A 43 -13.01 -10.77 13.14
C LEU A 43 -14.40 -10.64 12.51
N ALA A 44 -14.82 -11.61 11.69
CA ALA A 44 -16.10 -11.55 10.98
C ALA A 44 -17.31 -11.46 11.93
N SER A 45 -17.30 -12.23 13.03
CA SER A 45 -18.38 -12.20 14.01
C SER A 45 -18.40 -10.86 14.73
N TRP A 46 -17.25 -10.40 15.20
CA TRP A 46 -17.12 -9.14 15.92
C TRP A 46 -17.46 -7.91 15.06
N PHE A 47 -16.91 -7.85 13.86
CA PHE A 47 -17.11 -6.74 12.92
C PHE A 47 -18.60 -6.54 12.57
N CYS A 48 -19.37 -7.62 12.41
CA CYS A 48 -20.82 -7.54 12.16
C CYS A 48 -21.60 -6.84 13.28
N HIS A 49 -21.09 -6.84 14.53
CA HIS A 49 -21.69 -6.09 15.62
C HIS A 49 -21.30 -4.61 15.58
N MET A 50 -20.07 -4.32 15.15
CA MET A 50 -19.51 -2.95 15.12
C MET A 50 -20.03 -2.13 13.93
N LYS A 51 -20.24 -2.76 12.76
CA LYS A 51 -20.61 -2.04 11.53
C LYS A 51 -21.99 -1.36 11.56
N ASN A 52 -22.90 -1.82 12.43
CA ASN A 52 -24.30 -1.36 12.45
C ASN A 52 -24.47 0.06 13.02
N ASP A 53 -23.41 0.60 13.63
CA ASP A 53 -23.39 1.91 14.25
C ASP A 53 -22.19 2.67 13.66
N LYS A 54 -22.43 3.85 13.07
CA LYS A 54 -21.39 4.63 12.41
C LYS A 54 -20.28 5.04 13.36
N ASP A 55 -20.59 5.37 14.61
CA ASP A 55 -19.59 5.81 15.59
C ASP A 55 -18.73 4.61 16.02
N LYS A 56 -19.35 3.44 16.21
CA LYS A 56 -18.60 2.19 16.48
C LYS A 56 -17.74 1.78 15.31
N LEU A 57 -18.26 1.85 14.08
CA LEU A 57 -17.49 1.58 12.88
C LEU A 57 -16.28 2.52 12.80
N LYS A 58 -16.49 3.83 13.03
CA LYS A 58 -15.40 4.82 13.02
C LYS A 58 -14.32 4.49 14.05
N SER A 59 -14.69 3.99 15.23
CA SER A 59 -13.74 3.61 16.29
C SER A 59 -12.88 2.38 15.99
N ILE A 60 -13.26 1.55 15.01
CA ILE A 60 -12.54 0.30 14.67
C ILE A 60 -11.75 0.40 13.36
N ILE A 61 -11.80 1.54 12.68
CA ILE A 61 -10.99 1.75 11.49
C ILE A 61 -9.51 1.75 11.90
N ASP A 62 -8.68 1.13 11.06
CA ASP A 62 -7.23 1.09 11.25
C ASP A 62 -6.69 2.50 11.54
N PRO A 63 -6.05 2.73 12.71
CA PRO A 63 -5.51 4.04 13.08
C PRO A 63 -4.45 4.59 12.12
N SER A 64 -3.85 3.74 11.30
CA SER A 64 -2.88 4.15 10.26
C SER A 64 -3.54 4.78 9.03
N LEU A 65 -4.86 4.63 8.87
CA LEU A 65 -5.59 5.25 7.78
C LEU A 65 -5.91 6.71 8.12
N VAL A 66 -5.53 7.62 7.23
CA VAL A 66 -6.02 8.99 7.25
C VAL A 66 -7.42 8.98 6.64
N VAL A 67 -8.44 9.26 7.47
CA VAL A 67 -9.85 9.15 7.06
C VAL A 67 -10.54 10.53 7.07
N PRO A 68 -10.46 11.28 5.96
CA PRO A 68 -11.38 12.38 5.68
C PRO A 68 -12.85 11.91 5.73
N ASP A 69 -13.79 12.82 5.98
CA ASP A 69 -15.22 12.47 6.02
C ASP A 69 -15.72 11.84 4.70
N GLU A 70 -15.20 12.28 3.55
CA GLU A 70 -15.51 11.68 2.24
C GLU A 70 -15.03 10.22 2.11
N THR A 71 -13.87 9.91 2.69
CA THR A 71 -13.32 8.55 2.75
C THR A 71 -14.14 7.69 3.71
N PHE A 72 -14.62 8.26 4.82
CA PHE A 72 -15.45 7.56 5.78
C PHE A 72 -16.76 7.06 5.18
N GLU A 73 -17.43 7.85 4.33
CA GLU A 73 -18.64 7.38 3.64
C GLU A 73 -18.34 6.22 2.69
N SER A 74 -17.18 6.23 2.02
CA SER A 74 -16.74 5.09 1.20
C SER A 74 -16.48 3.84 2.07
N ILE A 75 -15.84 4.00 3.24
CA ILE A 75 -15.63 2.92 4.21
C ILE A 75 -16.96 2.34 4.70
N CYS A 76 -17.98 3.18 4.95
CA CYS A 76 -19.32 2.70 5.33
C CYS A 76 -19.93 1.77 4.27
N VAL A 77 -19.79 2.13 2.99
CA VAL A 77 -20.27 1.28 1.88
C VAL A 77 -19.49 -0.04 1.82
N ILE A 78 -18.17 0.01 1.96
CA ILE A 78 -17.32 -1.20 1.96
C ILE A 78 -17.64 -2.08 3.17
N ALA A 79 -17.90 -1.50 4.34
CA ALA A 79 -18.25 -2.22 5.57
C ALA A 79 -19.60 -2.97 5.44
N GLU A 80 -20.60 -2.34 4.82
CA GLU A 80 -21.87 -3.01 4.51
C GLU A 80 -21.67 -4.18 3.53
N LEU A 81 -20.91 -3.95 2.44
CA LEU A 81 -20.59 -5.00 1.49
C LEU A 81 -19.86 -6.17 2.16
N ALA A 82 -18.85 -5.88 2.99
CA ALA A 82 -18.10 -6.87 3.73
C ALA A 82 -19.01 -7.73 4.62
N GLY A 83 -19.96 -7.10 5.33
CA GLY A 83 -20.96 -7.79 6.14
C GLY A 83 -21.85 -8.74 5.33
N HIS A 84 -22.32 -8.31 4.14
CA HIS A 84 -23.09 -9.17 3.25
C HIS A 84 -22.27 -10.33 2.67
N CYS A 85 -21.02 -10.07 2.26
CA CYS A 85 -20.09 -11.09 1.76
C CYS A 85 -19.79 -12.15 2.84
N ALA A 86 -19.59 -11.72 4.09
CA ALA A 86 -19.32 -12.59 5.23
C ALA A 86 -20.58 -13.13 5.93
N ALA A 87 -21.76 -13.05 5.29
CA ALA A 87 -22.99 -13.57 5.87
C ALA A 87 -22.87 -15.08 6.18
N ARG A 88 -23.45 -15.49 7.32
CA ARG A 88 -23.42 -16.88 7.79
C ARG A 88 -23.98 -17.83 6.73
N GLU A 89 -25.11 -17.48 6.14
CA GLU A 89 -25.79 -18.30 5.15
C GLU A 89 -25.31 -17.99 3.71
N PRO A 90 -24.85 -18.99 2.93
CA PRO A 90 -24.30 -18.77 1.58
C PRO A 90 -25.26 -18.10 0.58
N HIS A 91 -26.57 -18.25 0.75
CA HIS A 91 -27.58 -17.65 -0.11
C HIS A 91 -27.81 -16.16 0.17
N GLN A 92 -27.41 -15.67 1.36
CA GLN A 92 -27.44 -14.24 1.69
C GLN A 92 -26.22 -13.49 1.17
N ARG A 93 -25.18 -14.21 0.76
CA ARG A 93 -23.96 -13.63 0.17
C ARG A 93 -24.25 -13.19 -1.26
N PRO A 94 -23.83 -11.98 -1.67
CA PRO A 94 -23.98 -11.52 -3.04
C PRO A 94 -23.12 -12.35 -4.00
N ASP A 95 -23.36 -12.22 -5.29
CA ASP A 95 -22.43 -12.71 -6.31
C ASP A 95 -21.22 -11.76 -6.41
N MET A 96 -20.05 -12.28 -6.79
CA MET A 96 -18.84 -11.45 -6.93
C MET A 96 -19.02 -10.30 -7.93
N GLY A 97 -19.84 -10.47 -8.97
CA GLY A 97 -20.16 -9.37 -9.90
C GLY A 97 -20.89 -8.21 -9.19
N HIS A 98 -21.75 -8.49 -8.22
CA HIS A 98 -22.38 -7.45 -7.42
C HIS A 98 -21.37 -6.74 -6.52
N ALA A 99 -20.46 -7.48 -5.87
CA ALA A 99 -19.39 -6.88 -5.07
C ALA A 99 -18.52 -5.92 -5.91
N VAL A 100 -18.13 -6.32 -7.12
CA VAL A 100 -17.39 -5.45 -8.05
C VAL A 100 -18.19 -4.21 -8.43
N ASN A 101 -19.49 -4.35 -8.73
CA ASN A 101 -20.34 -3.21 -9.07
C ASN A 101 -20.48 -2.20 -7.93
N VAL A 102 -20.44 -2.64 -6.67
CA VAL A 102 -20.45 -1.76 -5.49
C VAL A 102 -19.11 -1.04 -5.33
N LEU A 103 -17.99 -1.73 -5.57
CA LEU A 103 -16.65 -1.18 -5.35
C LEU A 103 -16.14 -0.30 -6.49
N ALA A 104 -16.48 -0.60 -7.75
CA ALA A 104 -15.96 0.11 -8.91
C ALA A 104 -16.16 1.65 -8.85
N PRO A 105 -17.37 2.17 -8.50
CA PRO A 105 -17.57 3.61 -8.38
C PRO A 105 -16.79 4.27 -7.23
N LEU A 106 -16.34 3.50 -6.24
CA LEU A 106 -15.51 4.01 -5.14
C LEU A 106 -14.06 4.16 -5.58
N VAL A 107 -13.56 3.23 -6.39
CA VAL A 107 -12.21 3.27 -6.96
C VAL A 107 -12.05 4.46 -7.90
N ASP A 108 -13.05 4.74 -8.74
CA ASP A 108 -13.03 5.90 -9.66
C ASP A 108 -12.98 7.25 -8.94
N LYS A 109 -13.51 7.30 -7.71
CA LYS A 109 -13.50 8.51 -6.86
C LYS A 109 -12.24 8.63 -6.03
N TRP A 110 -11.60 7.50 -5.71
CA TRP A 110 -10.44 7.48 -4.85
C TRP A 110 -9.25 8.17 -5.52
N LYS A 111 -8.59 9.05 -4.77
CA LYS A 111 -7.33 9.67 -5.18
C LYS A 111 -6.25 9.24 -4.19
N PRO A 112 -5.08 8.78 -4.67
CA PRO A 112 -3.95 8.61 -3.78
C PRO A 112 -3.66 9.94 -3.09
N VAL A 113 -3.31 9.88 -1.81
CA VAL A 113 -2.76 11.04 -1.13
C VAL A 113 -1.45 11.34 -1.84
N ASN A 114 -1.43 12.39 -2.65
CA ASN A 114 -0.17 12.98 -3.09
C ASN A 114 0.45 13.53 -1.82
N ASP A 115 1.42 12.82 -1.27
CA ASP A 115 2.28 13.39 -0.26
C ASP A 115 3.08 14.44 -1.01
N ASP A 116 2.68 15.71 -0.90
CA ASP A 116 3.37 16.86 -1.50
C ASP A 116 4.75 17.11 -0.83
N GLN A 117 5.43 16.05 -0.38
CA GLN A 117 6.81 16.03 0.10
C GLN A 117 7.75 15.48 -0.99
N GLU A 118 7.53 15.89 -2.24
CA GLU A 118 8.61 15.99 -3.22
C GLU A 118 8.88 17.46 -3.58
N GLU A 119 8.75 18.37 -2.61
CA GLU A 119 9.27 19.74 -2.70
C GLU A 119 10.60 19.88 -1.94
N TYR A 120 11.57 18.97 -2.17
CA TYR A 120 12.97 19.20 -1.81
C TYR A 120 13.99 18.35 -2.60
N LEU A 121 13.77 18.12 -3.89
CA LEU A 121 14.89 17.83 -4.79
C LEU A 121 14.64 18.70 -6.01
N GLY A 122 15.31 19.85 -6.08
CA GLY A 122 15.18 20.87 -7.13
C GLY A 122 15.64 20.40 -8.52
N ILE A 123 15.17 19.24 -8.95
CA ILE A 123 15.50 18.57 -10.20
C ILE A 123 14.22 18.55 -11.02
N ASP A 124 14.10 19.52 -11.93
CA ASP A 124 13.05 19.54 -12.94
C ASP A 124 13.30 18.40 -13.96
N LEU A 125 12.60 17.28 -13.79
CA LEU A 125 12.65 16.12 -14.68
C LEU A 125 12.06 16.40 -16.08
N CYS A 126 11.40 17.55 -16.29
CA CYS A 126 10.92 17.95 -17.61
C CYS A 126 12.03 18.48 -18.52
N GLN A 127 13.23 18.76 -17.99
CA GLN A 127 14.37 19.13 -18.81
C GLN A 127 15.00 17.89 -19.46
N PRO A 128 15.24 17.88 -20.79
CA PRO A 128 16.05 16.85 -21.41
C PRO A 128 17.42 16.76 -20.74
N LEU A 129 17.92 15.54 -20.53
CA LEU A 129 19.18 15.25 -19.83
C LEU A 129 20.36 16.08 -20.37
N LEU A 130 20.37 16.36 -21.67
CA LEU A 130 21.36 17.20 -22.34
C LEU A 130 21.37 18.66 -21.83
N GLN A 131 20.21 19.19 -21.46
CA GLN A 131 20.04 20.56 -20.97
C GLN A 131 20.51 20.70 -19.52
N MET A 132 20.25 19.68 -18.71
CA MET A 132 20.82 19.58 -17.38
C MET A 132 22.34 19.54 -17.46
N VAL A 133 22.94 18.65 -18.26
CA VAL A 133 24.41 18.53 -18.38
C VAL A 133 25.07 19.86 -18.75
N LYS A 134 24.46 20.67 -19.63
CA LYS A 134 24.96 22.00 -19.98
C LYS A 134 24.97 22.98 -18.81
N GLY A 135 23.95 22.94 -17.96
CA GLY A 135 23.88 23.77 -16.75
C GLY A 135 24.99 23.44 -15.75
N TRP A 136 25.32 22.15 -15.60
CA TRP A 136 26.38 21.69 -14.70
C TRP A 136 27.76 22.06 -15.23
N GLN A 137 27.96 21.96 -16.55
CA GLN A 137 29.17 22.44 -17.21
C GLN A 137 29.35 23.96 -17.14
N ALA A 138 28.26 24.72 -17.04
CA ALA A 138 28.31 26.16 -16.84
C ALA A 138 28.58 26.55 -15.37
N ALA A 139 28.12 25.74 -14.41
CA ALA A 139 28.32 25.98 -12.98
C ALA A 139 29.76 25.67 -12.51
N ASP A 140 30.46 24.71 -13.15
CA ASP A 140 31.87 24.40 -12.87
C ASP A 140 32.85 25.55 -13.25
N GLY A 141 32.35 26.62 -13.87
CA GLY A 141 33.12 27.84 -14.18
C GLY A 141 32.99 28.98 -13.16
N ALA A 142 32.11 28.86 -12.17
CA ALA A 142 31.89 29.91 -11.17
C ALA A 142 32.39 29.44 -9.80
N SER A 143 33.65 29.77 -9.51
CA SER A 143 34.13 29.79 -8.13
C SER A 143 33.36 30.86 -7.35
N ASP A 144 32.36 30.45 -6.58
CA ASP A 144 32.02 31.20 -5.38
C ASP A 144 31.67 30.26 -4.24
N VAL A 145 32.35 30.49 -3.12
CA VAL A 145 32.40 29.61 -1.97
C VAL A 145 31.25 29.97 -1.04
N SER A 146 30.54 28.97 -0.55
CA SER A 146 29.93 29.06 0.78
C SER A 146 29.96 27.69 1.42
N SER A 147 30.98 27.55 2.27
CA SER A 147 31.22 26.42 3.14
C SER A 147 30.08 26.23 4.12
N LEU A 148 29.51 25.03 4.17
CA LEU A 148 29.15 24.41 5.44
C LEU A 148 29.72 23.00 5.43
N SER A 149 30.87 22.86 6.08
CA SER A 149 31.58 21.62 6.31
C SER A 149 30.77 20.73 7.28
N LEU A 150 30.42 19.52 6.86
CA LEU A 150 30.33 18.39 7.78
C LEU A 150 31.04 17.18 7.16
N ASP A 151 31.99 16.70 7.94
CA ASP A 151 32.99 15.69 7.67
C ASP A 151 32.42 14.28 7.50
N TYR A 152 33.24 13.46 6.81
CA TYR A 152 33.29 12.00 6.84
C TYR A 152 32.24 11.19 6.06
N SER A 153 32.59 10.86 4.81
CA SER A 153 32.80 9.46 4.43
C SER A 153 33.69 9.33 3.20
N LYS A 154 34.82 8.65 3.38
CA LYS A 154 35.78 8.28 2.33
C LYS A 154 35.09 7.45 1.25
N GLY A 155 35.40 7.76 0.00
CA GLY A 155 34.97 7.00 -1.17
C GLY A 155 35.37 5.52 -1.10
N SER A 156 34.41 4.65 -1.38
CA SER A 156 34.55 3.18 -1.31
C SER A 156 35.19 2.54 -2.55
N ILE A 157 36.13 3.20 -3.21
CA ILE A 157 36.85 2.58 -4.34
C ILE A 157 38.30 2.29 -3.90
N PRO A 158 38.69 1.01 -3.74
CA PRO A 158 40.07 0.65 -3.47
C PRO A 158 40.96 1.03 -4.64
N ALA A 159 42.18 1.48 -4.36
CA ALA A 159 43.18 1.73 -5.39
C ALA A 159 43.50 0.46 -6.18
N ARG A 160 43.67 0.62 -7.49
CA ARG A 160 44.03 -0.42 -8.46
C ARG A 160 45.26 -1.20 -7.98
N PRO A 161 45.23 -2.54 -7.92
CA PRO A 161 46.38 -3.35 -7.50
C PRO A 161 47.56 -3.18 -8.47
N ALA A 162 48.78 -3.14 -7.93
CA ALA A 162 50.00 -3.15 -8.74
C ALA A 162 50.09 -4.49 -9.50
N GLY A 163 50.02 -4.43 -10.84
CA GLY A 163 50.02 -5.61 -11.72
C GLY A 163 48.72 -5.85 -12.50
N PHE A 164 47.72 -4.97 -12.37
CA PHE A 164 46.52 -5.03 -13.20
C PHE A 164 46.83 -4.52 -14.63
N ALA A 165 46.60 -5.35 -15.65
CA ALA A 165 46.97 -5.06 -17.05
C ALA A 165 46.49 -3.68 -17.54
N ASP A 166 47.35 -2.93 -18.23
CA ASP A 166 47.04 -1.58 -18.73
C ASP A 166 46.29 -1.55 -20.06
N SER A 167 46.08 -2.71 -20.71
CA SER A 167 45.37 -2.73 -21.98
C SER A 167 44.84 -4.13 -22.31
N PHE A 168 43.52 -4.25 -22.47
CA PHE A 168 42.92 -5.39 -23.16
C PHE A 168 42.80 -5.02 -24.65
N THR A 169 43.60 -5.64 -25.52
CA THR A 169 43.43 -5.53 -26.97
C THR A 169 42.70 -6.77 -27.49
N SER A 170 41.76 -6.56 -28.42
CA SER A 170 40.78 -7.54 -28.91
C SER A 170 41.34 -8.74 -29.71
N THR A 171 42.65 -9.03 -29.65
CA THR A 171 43.30 -10.09 -30.44
C THR A 171 43.67 -11.34 -29.64
N ASP A 172 43.39 -11.41 -28.33
CA ASP A 172 43.72 -12.56 -27.47
C ASP A 172 42.59 -13.60 -27.35
N GLY A 173 41.56 -13.49 -28.19
CA GLY A 173 40.47 -14.46 -28.27
C GLY A 173 40.59 -15.33 -29.51
N ARG A 174 41.46 -16.35 -29.47
CA ARG A 174 41.37 -17.48 -30.41
C ARG A 174 41.86 -18.80 -29.81
#